data_AF-A0A0F7KY53-F1
#
_entry.id   AF-A0A0F7KY53-F1
#
_cell.length_a   1.000
_cell.length_b   1.000
_cell.length_c   1.000
_cell.angle_alpha   90.00
_cell.angle_beta   90.00
_cell.angle_gamma   90.00
#
_symmetry.space_group_name_H-M   'P 1'
#
loop_
_entity.id
_entity.type
_entity.pdbx_description
1 polymer ?
#
loop_
_entity_poly.entity_id
_entity_poly.type
_entity_poly.pdbx_seq_one_letter_code
_entity_poly.pdbx_strand_id
1 'polypeptide(L)' 'MADNSVVHMGENSPEQVAYRLMGLIARTEGYTLVGMGDAPPREWIIKTFAACLHAVKAPSYPEDAIALLPEKRG' A
#
# COMPACT_ATOMS: atom_id res chain seq x y z
N MET A 1 -11.22 -7.77 38.50
CA MET A 1 -11.20 -6.60 37.60
C MET A 1 -10.95 -7.15 36.21
N ALA A 2 -11.93 -7.01 35.30
CA ALA A 2 -11.82 -7.55 33.95
C ALA A 2 -10.87 -6.67 33.15
N ASP A 3 -9.72 -7.23 32.79
CA ASP A 3 -8.80 -6.65 31.82
C ASP A 3 -9.53 -6.54 30.49
N ASN A 4 -9.97 -5.33 30.16
CA ASN A 4 -10.64 -5.03 28.92
C ASN A 4 -9.54 -4.86 27.85
N SER A 5 -8.95 -5.98 27.44
CA SER A 5 -8.09 -6.04 26.26
C SER A 5 -8.94 -5.67 25.05
N VAL A 6 -9.02 -4.37 24.76
CA VAL A 6 -9.51 -3.85 23.48
C VAL A 6 -8.49 -4.29 22.45
N VAL A 7 -8.69 -5.50 21.92
CA VAL A 7 -7.94 -5.99 20.78
C VAL A 7 -8.27 -5.04 19.64
N HIS A 8 -7.33 -4.18 19.24
CA HIS A 8 -7.43 -3.33 18.07
C HIS A 8 -7.30 -4.21 16.81
N MET A 9 -8.30 -5.07 16.60
CA MET A 9 -8.36 -6.18 15.63
C MET A 9 -8.35 -5.71 14.16
N GLY A 10 -8.18 -4.40 13.91
CA GLY A 10 -8.08 -3.82 12.57
C GLY A 10 -6.79 -3.06 12.28
N GLU A 11 -5.96 -2.78 13.30
CA GLU A 11 -4.85 -1.81 13.20
C GLU A 11 -3.57 -2.33 12.52
N ASN A 12 -3.57 -3.62 12.16
CA ASN A 12 -2.52 -4.29 11.41
C ASN A 12 -3.09 -5.27 10.39
N SER A 13 -4.31 -5.02 9.89
CA SER A 13 -4.83 -5.80 8.76
C SER A 13 -3.91 -5.59 7.54
N PRO A 14 -3.67 -6.63 6.72
CA PRO A 14 -2.82 -6.50 5.53
C PRO A 14 -3.33 -5.42 4.57
N GLU A 15 -4.64 -5.18 4.54
CA GLU A 15 -5.27 -4.10 3.80
C GLU A 15 -4.84 -2.71 4.30
N GLN A 16 -4.80 -2.50 5.61
CA GLN A 16 -4.40 -1.22 6.19
C GLN A 16 -2.91 -0.96 5.98
N VAL A 17 -2.07 -2.00 6.10
CA VAL A 17 -0.63 -1.90 5.82
C VAL A 17 -0.39 -1.60 4.33
N ALA A 18 -1.13 -2.26 3.43
CA ALA A 18 -1.07 -1.99 1.99
C ALA A 18 -1.49 -0.56 1.66
N TYR A 19 -2.52 -0.02 2.32
CA TYR A 19 -2.93 1.38 2.15
C TYR A 19 -1.85 2.36 2.62
N ARG A 20 -1.17 2.09 3.75
CA ARG A 20 -0.04 2.90 4.22
C ARG A 20 1.13 2.85 3.24
N LEU A 21 1.47 1.67 2.72
CA LEU A 21 2.50 1.50 1.69
C LEU A 21 2.17 2.28 0.42
N MET A 22 0.94 2.19 -0.06
CA MET A 22 0.45 2.95 -1.20
C MET A 22 0.59 4.47 -0.98
N GLY A 23 0.37 4.97 0.24
CA GLY A 23 0.59 6.37 0.59
C GLY A 23 2.05 6.82 0.48
N LEU A 24 3.01 5.93 0.77
CA LEU A 24 4.43 6.20 0.55
C LEU A 24 4.77 6.24 -0.93
N ILE A 25 4.28 5.27 -1.71
CA ILE A 25 4.47 5.22 -3.17
C ILE A 25 3.88 6.46 -3.84
N ALA A 26 2.66 6.84 -3.45
CA ALA A 26 2.00 8.04 -3.96
C ALA A 26 2.87 9.28 -3.76
N ARG A 27 3.43 9.48 -2.55
CA ARG A 27 4.33 10.60 -2.27
C ARG A 27 5.59 10.58 -3.14
N THR A 28 6.19 9.42 -3.35
CA THR A 28 7.38 9.30 -4.21
C THR A 28 7.09 9.54 -5.69
N GLU A 29 5.87 9.25 -6.13
CA GLU A 29 5.44 9.47 -7.52
C GLU A 29 4.75 10.83 -7.74
N GLY A 30 4.68 11.68 -6.71
CA GLY A 30 4.09 13.02 -6.78
C GLY A 30 2.57 13.06 -6.68
N TYR A 31 1.93 11.95 -6.34
CA TYR A 31 0.48 11.85 -6.16
C TYR A 31 0.05 12.14 -4.74
N THR A 32 -1.14 12.72 -4.62
CA THR A 32 -1.79 12.99 -3.33
C THR A 32 -3.08 12.17 -3.22
N LEU A 33 -3.12 11.27 -2.23
CA LEU A 33 -4.30 10.41 -1.99
C LEU A 33 -5.42 11.13 -1.21
N VAL A 34 -5.06 12.11 -0.36
CA VAL A 34 -5.99 12.87 0.47
C VAL A 34 -5.48 14.31 0.55
N GLY A 35 -6.34 15.28 0.26
CA GLY A 35 -6.04 16.71 0.34
C GLY A 35 -5.88 17.39 -1.02
N MET A 36 -5.23 18.55 -1.03
CA MET A 36 -4.93 19.29 -2.26
C MET A 36 -3.63 18.78 -2.89
N GLY A 37 -3.71 18.33 -4.14
CA GLY A 37 -2.58 17.87 -4.94
C GLY A 37 -3.06 17.15 -6.19
N ASP A 38 -2.11 16.61 -6.97
CA ASP A 38 -2.44 15.85 -8.17
C ASP A 38 -3.02 14.48 -7.78
N ALA A 39 -4.28 14.26 -8.12
CA ALA A 39 -4.97 13.03 -7.80
C ALA A 39 -4.53 11.94 -8.79
N PRO A 40 -4.12 10.75 -8.32
CA PRO A 40 -3.70 9.70 -9.22
C PRO A 40 -4.87 9.22 -10.10
N PRO A 41 -4.60 8.80 -11.34
CA PRO A 41 -5.64 8.25 -12.20
C PRO A 41 -6.22 6.97 -11.60
N ARG A 42 -7.51 6.73 -11.86
CA ARG A 42 -8.26 5.57 -11.30
C ARG A 42 -7.53 4.24 -11.51
N GLU A 43 -6.94 4.03 -12.68
CA GLU A 43 -6.20 2.80 -12.97
C GLU A 43 -4.97 2.62 -12.09
N TRP A 44 -4.24 3.71 -11.80
CA TRP A 44 -3.09 3.68 -10.90
C TRP A 44 -3.53 3.29 -9.49
N ILE A 45 -4.64 3.85 -9.00
CA ILE A 45 -5.17 3.55 -7.66
C ILE A 45 -5.42 2.04 -7.51
N ILE A 46 -6.13 1.44 -8.48
CA ILE A 46 -6.50 0.01 -8.42
C ILE A 46 -5.27 -0.89 -8.54
N LYS A 47 -4.39 -0.61 -9.52
CA LYS A 47 -3.17 -1.40 -9.77
C LYS A 47 -2.20 -1.34 -8.58
N THR A 48 -1.95 -0.13 -8.07
CA THR A 48 -1.00 0.09 -6.97
C THR A 48 -1.52 -0.49 -5.66
N PHE A 49 -2.81 -0.35 -5.36
CA PHE A 49 -3.38 -0.96 -4.16
C PHE A 49 -3.30 -2.49 -4.21
N ALA A 50 -3.61 -3.11 -5.36
CA ALA A 50 -3.50 -4.56 -5.55
C ALA A 50 -2.04 -5.04 -5.40
N ALA A 51 -1.07 -4.31 -5.95
CA ALA A 51 0.35 -4.61 -5.80
C ALA A 51 0.82 -4.51 -4.33
N CYS A 52 0.40 -3.45 -3.61
CA CYS A 52 0.70 -3.30 -2.19
C CYS A 52 0.07 -4.41 -1.36
N LEU A 53 -1.16 -4.79 -1.66
CA LEU A 53 -1.85 -5.87 -0.95
C LEU A 53 -1.18 -7.21 -1.18
N HIS A 54 -0.73 -7.48 -2.41
CA HIS A 54 0.05 -8.68 -2.73
C HIS A 54 1.39 -8.68 -1.99
N ALA A 55 2.13 -7.58 -2.00
CA ALA A 55 3.42 -7.45 -1.31
C ALA A 55 3.32 -7.64 0.21
N VAL A 56 2.21 -7.20 0.82
CA VAL A 56 1.97 -7.37 2.25
C VAL A 56 1.47 -8.77 2.60
N LYS A 57 0.67 -9.41 1.72
CA LYS A 57 0.10 -10.74 1.95
C LYS A 57 1.06 -11.88 1.60
N ALA A 58 1.93 -11.69 0.62
CA ALA A 58 2.93 -12.65 0.20
C ALA A 58 4.33 -12.12 0.54
N PRO A 59 4.96 -12.57 1.64
CA PRO A 59 6.36 -12.26 1.93
C PRO A 59 7.26 -13.12 1.02
N SER A 60 7.16 -12.89 -0.29
CA SER A 60 8.22 -13.21 -1.23
C SER A 60 9.19 -12.03 -1.15
N TYR A 61 10.49 -12.31 -1.12
CA TYR A 61 11.54 -11.34 -0.80
C TYR A 61 11.39 -10.02 -1.60
N PRO A 62 11.91 -8.88 -1.12
CA PRO A 62 11.80 -7.60 -1.82
C PRO A 62 12.23 -7.67 -3.30
N GLU A 63 13.15 -8.59 -3.61
CA GLU A 63 13.61 -8.96 -4.96
C GLU A 63 12.44 -9.43 -5.87
N ASP A 64 11.53 -10.27 -5.36
CA ASP A 64 10.36 -10.80 -6.09
C ASP A 64 9.30 -9.70 -6.33
N ALA A 65 9.15 -8.77 -5.39
CA ALA A 65 8.23 -7.64 -5.54
C ALA A 65 8.74 -6.63 -6.59
N ILE A 66 10.06 -6.41 -6.65
CA ILE A 66 10.70 -5.57 -7.67
C ILE A 66 10.55 -6.19 -9.06
N ALA A 67 10.67 -7.52 -9.19
CA ALA A 67 10.50 -8.23 -10.46
C ALA A 67 9.09 -8.12 -11.07
N LEU A 68 8.07 -7.81 -10.24
CA LEU A 68 6.69 -7.61 -10.69
C LEU A 68 6.37 -6.16 -11.10
N LEU A 69 7.29 -5.21 -10.85
CA LEU A 69 7.12 -3.83 -11.29
C LEU A 69 7.51 -3.71 -12.78
N PRO A 70 6.69 -3.06 -13.61
CA PRO A 70 7.07 -2.81 -14.99
C PRO A 70 8.31 -1.92 -15.02
N GLU A 71 9.39 -2.40 -15.69
CA GLU A 71 10.62 -1.65 -15.90
C GLU A 71 10.29 -0.26 -16.45
N LYS A 72 10.59 0.79 -15.66
CA LYS A 72 10.57 2.15 -16.19
C LYS A 72 11.75 2.25 -17.16
N ARG A 73 11.47 2.06 -18.45
CA ARG A 73 12.37 2.42 -19.55
C ARG A 73 12.57 3.93 -19.53
N GLY A 74 13.69 4.35 -18.95
CA GLY A 74 14.26 5.69 -19.02
C GLY A 74 15.72 5.56 -19.41
#